data_AF-B9AG81-F1
#
_entry.id   AF-B9AG81-F1
#
_cell.length_a   1.000
_cell.length_b   1.000
_cell.length_c   1.000
_cell.angle_alpha   90.00
_cell.angle_beta   90.00
_cell.angle_gamma   90.00
#
_symmetry.space_group_name_H-M   'P 1'
#
loop_
_entity.id
_entity.type
_entity.pdbx_description
1 polymer ?
#
loop_
_entity_poly.entity_id
_entity_poly.type
_entity_poly.pdbx_seq_one_letter_code
_entity_poly.pdbx_strand_id
1 'polypeptide(L)'
;MLRRINIVDNPNIGVFILATDDLAVVPYNLLDEKVKLIEETLEVDAVKSSISGCNLIGSLAVANSNGIVVSPHVLDREVKQFEELGLNVATIPGNYTAVGNIVAANDTGAIVSPFLSDEAVKVIEDTLDVNVESTSMVGSDIIGSLITVTNKGFLMDKNATETEVDFARDVFGVEGDIGTVGRGISLVGACSLANSSGAIVAKESTGPEMARVEEALGFLDDL
;
A
#
# COMPACT_ATOMS: atom_id res chain seq x y z
N MET A 1 -8.65 -12.97 -5.09
CA MET A 1 -9.35 -13.57 -3.91
C MET A 1 -9.51 -12.51 -2.82
N LEU A 2 -10.71 -12.33 -2.22
CA LEU A 2 -10.88 -11.44 -1.06
C LEU A 2 -10.99 -12.23 0.25
N ARG A 3 -10.24 -11.79 1.27
CA ARG A 3 -10.32 -12.36 2.62
C ARG A 3 -10.47 -11.26 3.69
N ARG A 4 -11.20 -11.57 4.77
CA ARG A 4 -11.30 -10.73 5.98
C ARG A 4 -10.71 -11.47 7.17
N ILE A 5 -9.42 -11.23 7.44
CA ILE A 5 -8.67 -12.06 8.39
C ILE A 5 -7.83 -11.19 9.31
N ASN A 6 -7.66 -11.67 10.53
CA ASN A 6 -6.77 -11.06 11.49
C ASN A 6 -5.34 -11.63 11.32
N ILE A 7 -4.51 -10.93 10.55
CA ILE A 7 -3.12 -11.33 10.28
C ILE A 7 -2.17 -10.87 11.38
N VAL A 8 -2.31 -9.66 11.90
CA VAL A 8 -1.31 -9.09 12.84
C VAL A 8 -1.85 -8.86 14.25
N ASP A 9 -3.02 -9.40 14.57
CA ASP A 9 -3.73 -9.15 15.84
C ASP A 9 -4.03 -7.66 16.06
N ASN A 10 -4.18 -6.95 14.94
CA ASN A 10 -4.47 -5.54 14.82
C ASN A 10 -5.27 -5.29 13.51
N PRO A 11 -6.27 -4.40 13.48
CA PRO A 11 -7.00 -4.08 12.25
C PRO A 11 -6.15 -3.41 11.17
N ASN A 12 -5.00 -2.83 11.52
CA ASN A 12 -4.17 -2.03 10.62
C ASN A 12 -3.17 -2.89 9.83
N ILE A 13 -3.63 -3.87 9.06
CA ILE A 13 -2.73 -4.80 8.35
C ILE A 13 -1.75 -4.08 7.40
N GLY A 14 -2.19 -3.04 6.69
CA GLY A 14 -1.37 -2.26 5.74
C GLY A 14 -0.25 -1.44 6.41
N VAL A 15 -0.29 -1.26 7.73
CA VAL A 15 0.82 -0.67 8.49
C VAL A 15 1.99 -1.65 8.66
N PHE A 16 1.70 -2.94 8.75
CA PHE A 16 2.69 -3.98 9.07
C PHE A 16 3.26 -4.68 7.84
N ILE A 17 2.50 -4.70 6.74
CA ILE A 17 2.79 -5.53 5.58
C ILE A 17 2.68 -4.65 4.34
N LEU A 18 3.63 -4.83 3.43
CA LEU A 18 3.63 -4.23 2.11
C LEU A 18 3.40 -5.35 1.08
N ALA A 19 2.63 -5.08 0.03
CA ALA A 19 2.45 -6.00 -1.09
C ALA A 19 2.52 -5.26 -2.42
N THR A 20 3.08 -5.93 -3.42
CA THR A 20 3.04 -5.57 -4.83
C THR A 20 2.46 -6.75 -5.62
N ASP A 21 2.42 -6.63 -6.94
CA ASP A 21 2.05 -7.74 -7.82
C ASP A 21 3.16 -8.82 -7.93
N ASP A 22 4.36 -8.55 -7.40
CA ASP A 22 5.51 -9.46 -7.47
C ASP A 22 5.82 -10.16 -6.13
N LEU A 23 5.63 -9.47 -5.00
CA LEU A 23 5.93 -10.02 -3.67
C LEU A 23 5.16 -9.34 -2.55
N ALA A 24 5.13 -10.00 -1.39
CA ALA A 24 4.73 -9.40 -0.12
C ALA A 24 5.92 -9.33 0.84
N VAL A 25 6.10 -8.21 1.54
CA VAL A 25 7.11 -8.06 2.60
C VAL A 25 6.41 -8.09 3.95
N VAL A 26 6.75 -9.09 4.76
CA VAL A 26 6.09 -9.38 6.05
C VAL A 26 7.08 -9.32 7.22
N PRO A 27 6.62 -9.04 8.46
CA PRO A 27 7.50 -9.04 9.62
C PRO A 27 8.11 -10.40 9.93
N TYR A 28 9.36 -10.43 10.42
CA TYR A 28 10.02 -11.67 10.87
C TYR A 28 9.23 -12.47 11.90
N ASN A 29 8.50 -11.80 12.79
CA ASN A 29 7.72 -12.44 13.86
C ASN A 29 6.34 -12.92 13.39
N LEU A 30 5.97 -12.74 12.12
CA LEU A 30 4.71 -13.26 11.60
C LEU A 30 4.75 -14.79 11.51
N LEU A 31 3.68 -15.44 11.99
CA LEU A 31 3.54 -16.89 11.99
C LEU A 31 3.44 -17.44 10.56
N ASP A 32 4.11 -18.55 10.27
CA ASP A 32 4.18 -19.13 8.92
C ASP A 32 2.81 -19.48 8.33
N GLU A 33 1.85 -19.89 9.17
CA GLU A 33 0.46 -20.11 8.74
C GLU A 33 -0.19 -18.82 8.20
N LYS A 34 0.11 -17.68 8.82
CA LYS A 34 -0.39 -16.37 8.38
C LYS A 34 0.37 -15.86 7.15
N VAL A 35 1.64 -16.23 6.98
CA VAL A 35 2.41 -15.95 5.77
C VAL A 35 1.80 -16.67 4.57
N LYS A 36 1.55 -17.99 4.68
CA LYS A 36 0.89 -18.78 3.62
C LYS A 36 -0.45 -18.21 3.20
N LEU A 37 -1.20 -17.71 4.17
CA LEU A 37 -2.49 -17.09 3.91
C LEU A 37 -2.37 -15.83 3.04
N ILE A 38 -1.31 -15.03 3.24
CA ILE A 38 -1.00 -13.86 2.40
C ILE A 38 -0.65 -14.33 1.00
N GLU A 39 0.26 -15.31 0.89
CA GLU A 39 0.70 -15.87 -0.39
C GLU A 39 -0.47 -16.44 -1.20
N GLU A 40 -1.35 -17.21 -0.57
CA GLU A 40 -2.56 -17.75 -1.22
C GLU A 40 -3.57 -16.68 -1.65
N THR A 41 -3.65 -15.56 -0.93
CA THR A 41 -4.66 -14.53 -1.20
C THR A 41 -4.20 -13.56 -2.27
N LEU A 42 -2.91 -13.20 -2.24
CA LEU A 42 -2.28 -12.24 -3.13
C LEU A 42 -1.56 -12.91 -4.30
N GLU A 43 -1.44 -14.24 -4.31
CA GLU A 43 -0.79 -15.01 -5.37
C GLU A 43 0.67 -14.60 -5.64
N VAL A 44 1.38 -14.21 -4.57
CA VAL A 44 2.79 -13.80 -4.60
C VAL A 44 3.56 -14.42 -3.44
N ASP A 45 4.87 -14.60 -3.60
CA ASP A 45 5.73 -15.08 -2.52
C ASP A 45 5.89 -14.02 -1.42
N ALA A 46 5.96 -14.45 -0.15
CA ALA A 46 6.12 -13.55 0.97
C ALA A 46 7.53 -13.65 1.58
N VAL A 47 8.21 -12.51 1.70
CA VAL A 47 9.55 -12.42 2.27
C VAL A 47 9.50 -11.81 3.67
N LYS A 48 10.11 -12.51 4.64
CA LYS A 48 10.27 -11.99 6.00
C LYS A 48 11.40 -10.95 6.04
N SER A 49 11.06 -9.74 6.47
CA SER A 49 12.01 -8.62 6.59
C SER A 49 11.66 -7.69 7.76
N SER A 50 12.43 -6.61 7.88
CA SER A 50 12.18 -5.44 8.71
C SER A 50 12.65 -4.20 7.97
N ILE A 51 12.16 -3.03 8.39
CA ILE A 51 12.66 -1.73 7.89
C ILE A 51 13.01 -0.88 9.10
N SER A 52 14.22 -0.34 9.15
CA SER A 52 14.76 0.36 10.32
C SER A 52 14.73 -0.50 11.60
N GLY A 53 14.83 -1.82 11.46
CA GLY A 53 14.66 -2.77 12.56
C GLY A 53 13.24 -2.88 13.13
N CYS A 54 12.24 -2.32 12.43
CA CYS A 54 10.83 -2.31 12.84
C CYS A 54 9.99 -3.29 12.02
N ASN A 55 8.88 -3.74 12.62
CA ASN A 55 7.88 -4.60 11.97
C ASN A 55 6.80 -3.80 11.19
N LEU A 56 6.91 -2.47 11.13
CA LEU A 56 5.92 -1.58 10.51
C LEU A 56 6.24 -1.36 9.04
N ILE A 57 6.43 -2.45 8.29
CA ILE A 57 6.99 -2.42 6.94
C ILE A 57 6.15 -1.55 6.01
N GLY A 58 4.83 -1.76 6.00
CA GLY A 58 3.91 -1.01 5.14
C GLY A 58 3.80 0.48 5.50
N SER A 59 4.11 0.88 6.74
CA SER A 59 4.25 2.31 7.06
C SER A 59 5.59 2.91 6.70
N LEU A 60 6.65 2.11 6.64
CA LEU A 60 8.04 2.60 6.50
C LEU A 60 8.57 2.53 5.06
N ALA A 61 7.79 1.95 4.14
CA ALA A 61 8.14 1.89 2.73
C ALA A 61 6.92 1.92 1.82
N VAL A 62 7.19 2.27 0.56
CA VAL A 62 6.27 2.11 -0.57
C VAL A 62 7.00 1.40 -1.70
N ALA A 63 6.31 0.55 -2.44
CA ALA A 63 6.91 -0.21 -3.53
C ALA A 63 5.87 -0.47 -4.62
N ASN A 64 6.38 -0.76 -5.81
CA ASN A 64 5.62 -1.25 -6.95
C ASN A 64 6.50 -2.28 -7.70
N SER A 65 6.18 -2.65 -8.94
CA SER A 65 7.00 -3.65 -9.67
C SER A 65 8.41 -3.18 -10.05
N ASN A 66 8.67 -1.87 -10.03
CA ASN A 66 9.96 -1.30 -10.43
C ASN A 66 10.95 -1.12 -9.28
N GLY A 67 10.46 -0.90 -8.06
CA GLY A 67 11.34 -0.65 -6.92
C GLY A 67 10.65 -0.44 -5.59
N ILE A 68 11.46 -0.16 -4.57
CA ILE A 68 11.03 0.11 -3.19
C ILE A 68 11.75 1.35 -2.65
N VAL A 69 10.96 2.29 -2.13
CA VAL A 69 11.44 3.47 -1.40
C VAL A 69 11.23 3.24 0.08
N VAL A 70 12.31 3.31 0.86
CA VAL A 70 12.33 3.01 2.29
C VAL A 70 12.67 4.25 3.14
N SER A 71 12.29 4.21 4.41
CA SER A 71 12.57 5.26 5.39
C SER A 71 14.08 5.54 5.59
N PRO A 72 14.47 6.76 6.04
CA PRO A 72 15.87 7.21 6.16
C PRO A 72 16.77 6.40 7.11
N HIS A 73 16.20 5.56 7.97
CA HIS A 73 16.91 4.82 9.00
C HIS A 73 17.01 3.31 8.69
N VAL A 74 16.77 2.93 7.43
CA VAL A 74 16.94 1.56 6.96
C VAL A 74 18.37 1.08 7.23
N LEU A 75 18.51 -0.19 7.58
CA LEU A 75 19.81 -0.78 7.90
C LEU A 75 20.45 -1.36 6.64
N ASP A 76 21.78 -1.28 6.51
CA ASP A 76 22.51 -1.80 5.34
C ASP A 76 22.17 -3.26 5.01
N ARG A 77 21.88 -4.07 6.03
CA ARG A 77 21.46 -5.48 5.85
C ARG A 77 20.06 -5.62 5.25
N GLU A 78 19.15 -4.70 5.56
CA GLU A 78 17.79 -4.68 5.03
C GLU A 78 17.82 -4.22 3.57
N VAL A 79 18.62 -3.19 3.25
CA VAL A 79 18.88 -2.75 1.86
C VAL A 79 19.43 -3.92 1.03
N LYS A 80 20.50 -4.57 1.50
CA LYS A 80 21.08 -5.73 0.81
C LYS A 80 20.10 -6.86 0.60
N GLN A 81 19.24 -7.14 1.59
CA GLN A 81 18.22 -8.16 1.45
C GLN A 81 17.26 -7.82 0.31
N PHE A 82 16.81 -6.57 0.18
CA PHE A 82 15.93 -6.15 -0.91
C PHE A 82 16.65 -6.14 -2.27
N GLU A 83 17.92 -5.74 -2.33
CA GLU A 83 18.73 -5.83 -3.56
C GLU A 83 18.93 -7.29 -4.01
N GLU A 84 19.14 -8.23 -3.07
CA GLU A 84 19.26 -9.66 -3.36
C GLU A 84 17.94 -10.28 -3.89
N LEU A 85 16.80 -9.67 -3.57
CA LEU A 85 15.49 -10.00 -4.16
C LEU A 85 15.30 -9.38 -5.56
N GLY A 86 16.27 -8.59 -6.04
CA GLY A 86 16.23 -7.93 -7.34
C GLY A 86 15.50 -6.60 -7.35
N LEU A 87 15.16 -6.02 -6.20
CA LEU A 87 14.47 -4.73 -6.12
C LEU A 87 15.46 -3.57 -6.32
N ASN A 88 15.02 -2.53 -7.03
CA ASN A 88 15.66 -1.23 -6.99
C ASN A 88 15.34 -0.55 -5.66
N VAL A 89 16.33 -0.32 -4.81
CA VAL A 89 16.12 0.20 -3.45
C VAL A 89 16.62 1.63 -3.35
N ALA A 90 15.75 2.54 -2.93
CA ALA A 90 16.14 3.91 -2.60
C ALA A 90 15.72 4.28 -1.18
N THR A 91 16.55 5.06 -0.51
CA THR A 91 16.20 5.66 0.78
C THR A 91 15.66 7.06 0.54
N ILE A 92 14.49 7.37 1.11
CA ILE A 92 13.92 8.71 0.95
C ILE A 92 14.83 9.76 1.63
N PRO A 93 15.18 10.87 0.98
CA PRO A 93 15.96 11.93 1.59
C PRO A 93 15.13 12.71 2.61
N GLY A 94 15.79 13.24 3.65
CA GLY A 94 15.15 14.02 4.70
C GLY A 94 14.76 13.20 5.94
N ASN A 95 13.75 13.66 6.67
CA ASN A 95 13.30 13.05 7.94
C ASN A 95 11.91 12.39 7.82
N TYR A 96 11.54 11.95 6.62
CA TYR A 96 10.24 11.33 6.34
C TYR A 96 10.27 9.85 6.72
N THR A 97 9.98 9.56 7.98
CA THR A 97 10.09 8.19 8.51
C THR A 97 8.96 7.27 8.04
N ALA A 98 7.75 7.78 7.87
CA ALA A 98 6.55 7.00 7.54
C ALA A 98 6.18 7.09 6.05
N VAL A 99 7.09 6.68 5.16
CA VAL A 99 6.94 6.82 3.70
C VAL A 99 5.64 6.19 3.18
N GLY A 100 5.34 4.96 3.60
CA GLY A 100 4.13 4.27 3.15
C GLY A 100 2.83 4.89 3.67
N ASN A 101 2.88 5.73 4.71
CA ASN A 101 1.70 6.46 5.14
C ASN A 101 1.43 7.69 4.28
N ILE A 102 2.44 8.25 3.61
CA ILE A 102 2.38 9.55 2.93
C ILE A 102 2.49 9.43 1.40
N VAL A 103 2.60 8.21 0.90
CA VAL A 103 2.66 7.87 -0.53
C VAL A 103 1.69 6.72 -0.81
N ALA A 104 0.84 6.87 -1.83
CA ALA A 104 0.09 5.77 -2.43
C ALA A 104 0.57 5.64 -3.89
N ALA A 105 0.91 4.43 -4.32
CA ALA A 105 1.49 4.19 -5.65
C ALA A 105 1.07 2.83 -6.21
N ASN A 106 0.94 2.76 -7.53
CA ASN A 106 0.91 1.52 -8.31
C ASN A 106 1.98 1.58 -9.41
N ASP A 107 1.87 0.77 -10.46
CA ASP A 107 2.83 0.75 -11.57
C ASP A 107 2.61 1.87 -12.61
N THR A 108 1.58 2.69 -12.44
CA THR A 108 1.24 3.78 -13.37
C THR A 108 1.56 5.16 -12.79
N GLY A 109 1.21 5.38 -11.52
CA GLY A 109 1.27 6.69 -10.89
C GLY A 109 1.36 6.62 -9.38
N ALA A 110 1.77 7.74 -8.78
CA ALA A 110 1.79 7.92 -7.34
C ALA A 110 1.19 9.27 -6.94
N ILE A 111 0.43 9.26 -5.85
CA ILE A 111 0.03 10.47 -5.13
C ILE A 111 0.86 10.55 -3.87
N VAL A 112 1.48 11.70 -3.65
CA VAL A 112 2.35 11.95 -2.50
C VAL A 112 1.92 13.16 -1.72
N SER A 113 2.28 13.15 -0.44
CA SER A 113 2.06 14.29 0.46
C SER A 113 2.71 15.59 -0.05
N PRO A 114 2.04 16.76 0.11
CA PRO A 114 2.55 18.05 -0.37
C PRO A 114 3.72 18.61 0.42
N PHE A 115 4.08 18.01 1.56
CA PHE A 115 5.24 18.44 2.35
C PHE A 115 6.54 17.74 1.97
N LEU A 116 6.49 16.74 1.06
CA LEU A 116 7.71 16.15 0.52
C LEU A 116 8.51 17.20 -0.25
N SER A 117 9.83 17.19 -0.07
CA SER A 117 10.72 18.04 -0.88
C SER A 117 10.75 17.55 -2.32
N ASP A 118 11.06 18.45 -3.26
CA ASP A 118 11.25 18.10 -4.68
C ASP A 118 12.27 16.96 -4.86
N GLU A 119 13.31 16.92 -4.02
CA GLU A 119 14.29 15.83 -4.00
C GLU A 119 13.65 14.50 -3.60
N ALA A 120 12.80 14.47 -2.56
CA ALA A 120 12.12 13.27 -2.13
C ALA A 120 11.09 12.79 -3.16
N VAL A 121 10.34 13.71 -3.77
CA VAL A 121 9.42 13.41 -4.87
C VAL A 121 10.17 12.77 -6.03
N LYS A 122 11.31 13.34 -6.43
CA LYS A 122 12.13 12.80 -7.50
C LYS A 122 12.69 11.40 -7.19
N VAL A 123 13.12 11.15 -5.94
CA VAL A 123 13.54 9.79 -5.55
C VAL A 123 12.40 8.79 -5.71
N ILE A 124 11.17 9.16 -5.38
CA ILE A 124 9.99 8.30 -5.57
C ILE A 124 9.74 8.06 -7.05
N GLU A 125 9.70 9.13 -7.86
CA GLU A 125 9.51 9.07 -9.31
C GLU A 125 10.55 8.16 -9.99
N ASP A 126 11.84 8.40 -9.74
CA ASP A 126 12.95 7.65 -10.36
C ASP A 126 13.00 6.18 -9.90
N THR A 127 12.62 5.89 -8.64
CA THR A 127 12.72 4.53 -8.08
C THR A 127 11.55 3.66 -8.47
N LEU A 128 10.34 4.22 -8.47
CA LEU A 128 9.10 3.52 -8.80
C LEU A 128 8.78 3.59 -10.31
N ASP A 129 9.49 4.42 -11.07
CA ASP A 129 9.29 4.63 -12.53
C ASP A 129 7.84 4.99 -12.88
N VAL A 130 7.28 5.98 -12.16
CA VAL A 130 5.90 6.45 -12.33
C VAL A 130 5.80 7.96 -12.21
N ASN A 131 4.78 8.55 -12.82
CA ASN A 131 4.48 9.97 -12.62
C ASN A 131 4.01 10.21 -11.18
N VAL A 132 4.51 11.28 -10.55
CA VAL A 132 4.19 11.62 -9.16
C VAL A 132 3.44 12.94 -9.09
N GLU A 133 2.25 12.92 -8.49
CA GLU A 133 1.48 14.12 -8.19
C GLU A 133 1.47 14.42 -6.69
N SER A 134 1.72 15.69 -6.34
CA SER A 134 1.88 16.12 -4.96
C SER A 134 0.67 16.95 -4.49
N THR A 135 -0.15 16.39 -3.59
CA THR A 135 -1.37 17.04 -3.09
C THR A 135 -1.85 16.43 -1.77
N SER A 136 -2.69 17.17 -1.05
CA SER A 136 -3.50 16.60 0.04
C SER A 136 -4.74 15.91 -0.51
N MET A 137 -5.21 14.88 0.18
CA MET A 137 -6.45 14.16 -0.13
C MET A 137 -7.30 14.06 1.13
N VAL A 138 -8.60 14.34 1.02
CA VAL A 138 -9.57 14.27 2.13
C VAL A 138 -9.17 15.18 3.30
N GLY A 139 -8.60 16.35 2.96
CA GLY A 139 -8.09 17.33 3.94
C GLY A 139 -6.90 16.81 4.78
N SER A 140 -6.14 15.83 4.28
CA SER A 140 -5.05 15.18 5.00
C SER A 140 -3.87 14.85 4.08
N ASP A 141 -2.70 14.66 4.71
CA ASP A 141 -1.42 14.46 4.04
C ASP A 141 -0.89 13.01 4.16
N ILE A 142 -1.64 12.11 4.80
CA ILE A 142 -1.31 10.69 4.97
C ILE A 142 -1.92 9.84 3.84
N ILE A 143 -1.51 10.15 2.61
CA ILE A 143 -2.08 9.61 1.37
C ILE A 143 -2.18 8.07 1.38
N GLY A 144 -1.08 7.38 1.66
CA GLY A 144 -1.04 5.91 1.69
C GLY A 144 -1.86 5.28 2.83
N SER A 145 -2.20 6.03 3.87
CA SER A 145 -3.16 5.55 4.89
C SER A 145 -4.62 5.65 4.44
N LEU A 146 -4.91 6.57 3.52
CA LEU A 146 -6.26 6.89 3.05
C LEU A 146 -6.65 6.14 1.77
N ILE A 147 -5.68 5.60 1.05
CA ILE A 147 -5.88 4.97 -0.25
C ILE A 147 -5.21 3.60 -0.23
N THR A 148 -5.98 2.56 -0.60
CA THR A 148 -5.42 1.29 -1.06
C THR A 148 -5.49 1.29 -2.58
N VAL A 149 -4.37 1.12 -3.28
CA VAL A 149 -4.32 1.12 -4.74
C VAL A 149 -3.58 -0.13 -5.23
N THR A 150 -4.02 -0.64 -6.38
CA THR A 150 -3.44 -1.78 -7.10
C THR A 150 -3.35 -1.42 -8.59
N ASN A 151 -2.86 -2.33 -9.43
CA ASN A 151 -2.91 -2.14 -10.89
C ASN A 151 -4.30 -2.46 -11.49
N LYS A 152 -5.31 -2.81 -10.68
CA LYS A 152 -6.69 -3.05 -11.12
C LYS A 152 -7.70 -2.03 -10.63
N GLY A 153 -7.42 -1.39 -9.51
CA GLY A 153 -8.29 -0.35 -8.97
C GLY A 153 -7.80 0.20 -7.64
N PHE A 154 -8.55 1.18 -7.11
CA PHE A 154 -8.28 1.78 -5.80
C PHE A 154 -9.54 1.93 -4.94
N LEU A 155 -9.34 1.82 -3.63
CA LEU A 155 -10.32 2.16 -2.60
C LEU A 155 -9.79 3.35 -1.79
N MET A 156 -10.59 4.40 -1.67
CA MET A 156 -10.26 5.62 -0.93
C MET A 156 -11.17 5.83 0.28
N ASP A 157 -10.75 6.64 1.26
CA ASP A 157 -11.59 7.12 2.36
C ASP A 157 -12.98 7.59 1.88
N LYS A 158 -14.04 7.11 2.55
CA LYS A 158 -15.46 7.44 2.28
C LYS A 158 -15.80 8.93 2.19
N ASN A 159 -14.95 9.82 2.71
CA ASN A 159 -15.21 11.25 2.73
C ASN A 159 -14.59 11.99 1.53
N ALA A 160 -13.88 11.28 0.65
CA ALA A 160 -13.36 11.87 -0.57
C ALA A 160 -14.49 12.39 -1.45
N THR A 161 -14.23 13.54 -2.06
CA THR A 161 -15.11 14.17 -3.04
C THR A 161 -14.99 13.51 -4.40
N GLU A 162 -16.00 13.66 -5.25
CA GLU A 162 -15.97 13.14 -6.62
C GLU A 162 -14.74 13.64 -7.40
N THR A 163 -14.36 14.91 -7.22
CA THR A 163 -13.15 15.49 -7.83
C THR A 163 -11.86 14.83 -7.36
N GLU A 164 -11.75 14.45 -6.08
CA GLU A 164 -10.59 13.72 -5.56
C GLU A 164 -10.53 12.29 -6.11
N VAL A 165 -11.69 11.64 -6.30
CA VAL A 165 -11.75 10.31 -6.92
C VAL A 165 -11.34 10.41 -8.40
N ASP A 166 -11.86 11.38 -9.15
CA ASP A 166 -11.48 11.60 -10.55
C ASP A 166 -9.99 11.90 -10.70
N PHE A 167 -9.44 12.74 -9.82
CA PHE A 167 -8.00 13.00 -9.78
C PHE A 167 -7.19 11.72 -9.54
N ALA A 168 -7.62 10.87 -8.59
CA ALA A 168 -6.94 9.60 -8.35
C ALA A 168 -7.05 8.62 -9.53
N ARG A 169 -8.19 8.59 -10.25
CA ARG A 169 -8.31 7.82 -11.50
C ARG A 169 -7.30 8.28 -12.54
N ASP A 170 -7.17 9.59 -12.73
CA ASP A 170 -6.23 10.17 -13.70
C ASP A 170 -4.78 9.84 -13.35
N VAL A 171 -4.41 9.88 -12.06
CA VAL A 171 -3.05 9.58 -11.60
C VAL A 171 -2.74 8.09 -11.67
N PHE A 172 -3.59 7.24 -11.09
CA PHE A 172 -3.33 5.79 -11.00
C PHE A 172 -3.65 5.03 -12.28
N GLY A 173 -4.38 5.64 -13.21
CA GLY A 173 -4.77 5.02 -14.49
C GLY A 173 -5.72 3.83 -14.34
N VAL A 174 -6.40 3.72 -13.21
CA VAL A 174 -7.35 2.63 -12.89
C VAL A 174 -8.61 3.21 -12.27
N GLU A 175 -9.72 2.49 -12.41
CA GLU A 175 -10.97 2.86 -11.76
C GLU A 175 -10.87 2.68 -10.24
N GLY A 176 -11.75 3.36 -9.53
CA GLY A 176 -11.80 3.25 -8.09
C GLY A 176 -13.00 3.96 -7.50
N ASP A 177 -13.18 3.73 -6.20
CA ASP A 177 -14.30 4.28 -5.45
C ASP A 177 -13.93 4.51 -3.99
N ILE A 178 -14.87 5.10 -3.26
CA ILE A 178 -14.74 5.43 -1.85
C ILE A 178 -15.37 4.34 -0.97
N GLY A 179 -14.89 4.20 0.26
CA GLY A 179 -15.50 3.27 1.18
C GLY A 179 -14.84 3.19 2.55
N THR A 180 -15.15 2.10 3.25
CA THR A 180 -14.63 1.79 4.57
C THR A 180 -14.33 0.32 4.70
N VAL A 181 -13.53 -0.02 5.71
CA VAL A 181 -13.28 -1.37 6.17
C VAL A 181 -13.47 -1.46 7.68
N GLY A 182 -13.50 -2.67 8.24
CA GLY A 182 -13.45 -2.86 9.69
C GLY A 182 -14.58 -2.18 10.48
N ARG A 183 -15.80 -2.12 9.94
CA ARG A 183 -16.97 -1.44 10.52
C ARG A 183 -16.86 0.09 10.53
N GLY A 184 -16.57 0.67 9.37
CA GLY A 184 -16.64 2.10 9.13
C GLY A 184 -15.33 2.86 9.30
N ILE A 185 -14.19 2.16 9.37
CA ILE A 185 -12.86 2.76 9.38
C ILE A 185 -12.55 3.26 7.97
N SER A 186 -12.26 4.57 7.86
CA SER A 186 -11.94 5.20 6.58
C SER A 186 -10.46 5.17 6.21
N LEU A 187 -9.57 4.81 7.15
CA LEU A 187 -8.14 4.61 6.88
C LEU A 187 -7.93 3.29 6.13
N VAL A 188 -8.49 3.20 4.93
CA VAL A 188 -8.56 1.96 4.14
C VAL A 188 -7.17 1.44 3.78
N GLY A 189 -6.22 2.32 3.45
CA GLY A 189 -4.82 1.95 3.20
C GLY A 189 -4.12 1.37 4.43
N ALA A 190 -4.36 1.93 5.61
CA ALA A 190 -3.82 1.38 6.86
C ALA A 190 -4.45 0.02 7.22
N CYS A 191 -5.70 -0.21 6.85
CA CYS A 191 -6.51 -1.37 7.28
C CYS A 191 -6.73 -2.44 6.19
N SER A 192 -6.05 -2.31 5.06
CA SER A 192 -6.13 -3.25 3.94
C SER A 192 -4.75 -3.57 3.41
N LEU A 193 -4.63 -4.72 2.75
CA LEU A 193 -3.45 -5.15 2.00
C LEU A 193 -3.98 -5.72 0.69
N ALA A 194 -3.54 -5.20 -0.45
CA ALA A 194 -4.05 -5.63 -1.74
C ALA A 194 -2.96 -5.58 -2.81
N ASN A 195 -3.15 -6.41 -3.82
CA ASN A 195 -2.46 -6.37 -5.10
C ASN A 195 -3.47 -6.73 -6.21
N SER A 196 -3.05 -6.88 -7.45
CA SER A 196 -3.94 -7.20 -8.58
C SER A 196 -4.61 -8.57 -8.51
N SER A 197 -4.16 -9.47 -7.63
CA SER A 197 -4.73 -10.82 -7.50
C SER A 197 -5.74 -10.92 -6.36
N GLY A 198 -5.62 -10.08 -5.33
CA GLY A 198 -6.55 -10.14 -4.20
C GLY A 198 -6.35 -9.06 -3.15
N ALA A 199 -7.20 -9.14 -2.11
CA ALA A 199 -7.15 -8.22 -0.98
C ALA A 199 -7.45 -8.92 0.35
N ILE A 200 -6.72 -8.50 1.38
CA ILE A 200 -6.96 -8.84 2.77
C ILE A 200 -7.35 -7.56 3.50
N VAL A 201 -8.53 -7.55 4.12
CA VAL A 201 -9.02 -6.44 4.93
C VAL A 201 -9.24 -6.87 6.38
N ALA A 202 -9.42 -5.88 7.26
CA ALA A 202 -9.73 -6.11 8.67
C ALA A 202 -10.86 -7.15 8.86
N LYS A 203 -10.66 -8.08 9.81
CA LYS A 203 -11.60 -9.18 10.10
C LYS A 203 -13.04 -8.72 10.35
N GLU A 204 -13.20 -7.55 10.95
CA GLU A 204 -14.50 -6.99 11.31
C GLU A 204 -15.26 -6.37 10.13
N SER A 205 -14.67 -6.32 8.93
CA SER A 205 -15.35 -5.81 7.73
C SER A 205 -16.67 -6.54 7.45
N THR A 206 -17.71 -5.74 7.20
CA THR A 206 -19.08 -6.17 6.94
C THR A 206 -19.27 -6.63 5.50
N GLY A 207 -20.36 -7.35 5.21
CA GLY A 207 -20.67 -7.80 3.83
C GLY A 207 -20.71 -6.66 2.81
N PRO A 208 -21.40 -5.53 3.08
CA PRO A 208 -21.39 -4.37 2.19
C PRO A 208 -20.00 -3.75 1.99
N GLU A 209 -19.16 -3.71 3.03
CA GLU A 209 -17.78 -3.23 2.90
C GLU A 209 -16.95 -4.15 2.02
N MET A 210 -17.10 -5.48 2.17
CA MET A 210 -16.42 -6.45 1.30
C MET A 210 -16.82 -6.27 -0.18
N ALA A 211 -18.12 -6.08 -0.46
CA ALA A 211 -18.60 -5.85 -1.81
C ALA A 211 -18.03 -4.54 -2.40
N ARG A 212 -17.92 -3.48 -1.60
CA ARG A 212 -17.29 -2.22 -2.03
C ARG A 212 -15.79 -2.40 -2.32
N VAL A 213 -15.07 -3.15 -1.48
CA VAL A 213 -13.65 -3.47 -1.71
C VAL A 213 -13.48 -4.26 -3.01
N GLU A 214 -14.35 -5.23 -3.27
CA GLU A 214 -14.33 -6.06 -4.48
C GLU A 214 -14.57 -5.23 -5.74
N GLU A 215 -15.57 -4.34 -5.71
CA GLU A 215 -15.88 -3.41 -6.80
C GLU A 215 -14.75 -2.40 -7.05
N ALA A 216 -14.33 -1.69 -6.00
CA ALA A 216 -13.37 -0.59 -6.10
C ALA A 216 -11.96 -1.06 -6.51
N LEU A 217 -11.55 -2.26 -6.11
CA LEU A 217 -10.25 -2.84 -6.47
C LEU A 217 -10.29 -3.67 -7.77
N GLY A 218 -11.40 -3.66 -8.51
CA GLY A 218 -11.49 -4.31 -9.82
C GLY A 218 -11.44 -5.84 -9.77
N PHE A 219 -12.05 -6.45 -8.75
CA PHE A 219 -12.12 -7.90 -8.59
C PHE A 219 -13.45 -8.53 -9.02
N LEU A 220 -14.42 -7.72 -9.46
CA LEU A 220 -15.63 -8.24 -10.08
C LEU A 220 -15.27 -8.81 -11.45
N ASP A 221 -15.65 -10.06 -11.71
CA ASP A 221 -15.58 -10.63 -13.06
C ASP A 221 -16.46 -9.79 -14.00
N ASP A 222 -15.96 -9.49 -15.21
CA ASP A 222 -16.79 -8.93 -16.27
C ASP A 222 -17.95 -9.90 -16.55
N LEU A 223 -19.17 -9.54 -16.12
CA LEU A 223 -20.41 -10.29 -16.37
C LEU A 223 -20.80 -10.30 -17.86
#